data_AF-A0AB37UBP5-F1
#
_entry.id   AF-A0AB37UBP5-F1
#
_cell.length_a   1.000
_cell.length_b   1.000
_cell.length_c   1.000
_cell.angle_alpha   90.00
_cell.angle_beta   90.00
_cell.angle_gamma   90.00
#
_symmetry.space_group_name_H-M   'P 1'
#
loop_
_entity.id
_entity.type
_entity.pdbx_description
1 polymer ?
#
loop_
_entity_poly.entity_id
_entity_poly.type
_entity_poly.pdbx_seq_one_letter_code
_entity_poly.pdbx_strand_id
1 'polypeptide(L)'
;MLKTIQATEVEVEIRRVEEEAPEGIEEAQLDEMWSYVGNKTNQRWLWHAIDRQTGQVLAYTFGQRKDEVFLQLKKLLEPFGIKNYCTDGWRAYERHLPTERHQVGKRKTQRIERKHLSLRTRIKRLTRKTICFSKSEEMHDIVIGLFINRYEFGLNI
;
A
#
# COMPACT_ATOMS: atom_id res chain seq x y z
N MET A 1 -10.59 -35.14 7.76
CA MET A 1 -9.85 -34.76 6.54
C MET A 1 -10.01 -33.26 6.34
N LEU A 2 -8.91 -32.51 6.38
CA LEU A 2 -8.90 -31.09 6.05
C LEU A 2 -9.22 -30.96 4.56
N LYS A 3 -10.30 -30.25 4.22
CA LYS A 3 -10.64 -29.96 2.83
C LYS A 3 -9.57 -29.04 2.27
N THR A 4 -8.86 -29.51 1.25
CA THR A 4 -7.96 -28.71 0.42
C THR A 4 -8.78 -27.59 -0.22
N ILE A 5 -8.57 -26.35 0.22
CA ILE A 5 -9.13 -25.17 -0.42
C ILE A 5 -8.38 -25.01 -1.75
N GLN A 6 -9.08 -25.12 -2.87
CA GLN A 6 -8.50 -24.89 -4.19
C GLN A 6 -8.11 -23.41 -4.29
N ALA A 7 -6.81 -23.15 -4.45
CA ALA A 7 -6.19 -21.83 -4.55
C ALA A 7 -6.37 -21.22 -5.95
N THR A 8 -7.62 -21.01 -6.33
CA THR A 8 -7.99 -20.29 -7.55
C THR A 8 -8.85 -19.12 -7.10
N GLU A 9 -8.35 -17.91 -7.36
CA GLU A 9 -8.97 -16.62 -7.09
C GLU A 9 -9.03 -16.21 -5.61
N VAL A 10 -7.86 -16.06 -4.99
CA VAL A 10 -7.66 -14.86 -4.16
C VAL A 10 -7.01 -13.82 -5.07
N GLU A 11 -7.78 -13.35 -6.05
CA GLU A 11 -7.62 -11.94 -6.40
C GLU A 11 -7.80 -11.23 -5.07
N VAL A 12 -6.75 -10.58 -4.56
CA VAL A 12 -6.92 -9.58 -3.51
C VAL A 12 -7.72 -8.50 -4.22
N GLU A 13 -9.04 -8.72 -4.28
CA GLU A 13 -10.03 -7.80 -4.77
C GLU A 13 -9.76 -6.54 -3.96
N ILE A 14 -9.11 -5.58 -4.61
CA ILE A 14 -9.03 -4.21 -4.15
C ILE A 14 -10.47 -3.70 -4.31
N ARG A 15 -11.35 -4.14 -3.40
CA ARG A 15 -12.68 -3.58 -3.30
C ARG A 15 -12.48 -2.17 -2.80
N ARG A 16 -12.67 -1.23 -3.73
CA ARG A 16 -13.12 0.12 -3.41
C ARG A 16 -14.21 -0.04 -2.36
N VAL A 17 -14.09 0.68 -1.25
CA VAL A 17 -15.22 0.85 -0.35
C VAL A 17 -16.34 1.42 -1.23
N GLU A 18 -17.45 0.68 -1.38
CA GLU A 18 -18.63 1.09 -2.15
C GLU A 18 -19.41 2.23 -1.45
N GLU A 19 -18.94 2.70 -0.29
CA GLU A 19 -19.34 4.00 0.23
C GLU A 19 -18.61 5.07 -0.59
N GLU A 20 -19.38 5.87 -1.32
CA GLU A 20 -18.98 7.05 -2.09
C GLU A 20 -17.60 7.57 -1.66
N ALA A 21 -16.55 7.13 -2.38
CA ALA A 21 -15.22 7.65 -2.12
C ALA A 21 -15.33 9.17 -2.25
N PRO A 22 -14.91 9.95 -1.24
CA PRO A 22 -15.15 11.38 -1.25
C PRO A 22 -14.56 11.95 -2.54
N GLU A 23 -15.43 12.44 -3.44
CA GLU A 23 -14.99 13.01 -4.69
C GLU A 23 -14.08 14.20 -4.39
N GLY A 24 -12.87 14.19 -4.95
CA GLY A 24 -11.95 15.32 -4.87
C GLY A 24 -11.08 15.34 -3.63
N ILE A 25 -10.26 14.30 -3.43
CA ILE A 25 -9.19 14.31 -2.42
C ILE A 25 -8.25 15.51 -2.65
N GLU A 26 -8.15 16.41 -1.66
CA GLU A 26 -7.29 17.61 -1.76
C GLU A 26 -5.80 17.26 -1.84
N GLU A 27 -5.33 16.38 -0.96
CA GLU A 27 -3.93 15.96 -0.87
C GLU A 27 -3.83 14.48 -0.50
N ALA A 28 -3.18 13.67 -1.33
CA ALA A 28 -2.83 12.28 -1.00
C ALA A 28 -1.35 12.18 -0.60
N GLN A 29 -1.03 11.40 0.44
CA GLN A 29 0.35 11.02 0.75
C GLN A 29 0.64 9.66 0.15
N LEU A 30 1.74 9.57 -0.60
CA LEU A 30 2.21 8.33 -1.20
C LEU A 30 3.61 8.02 -0.69
N ASP A 31 3.83 6.76 -0.33
CA ASP A 31 5.11 6.26 0.16
C ASP A 31 5.13 4.74 0.01
N GLU A 32 6.32 4.17 0.13
CA GLU A 32 6.56 2.75 0.03
C GLU A 32 7.29 2.24 1.27
N MET A 33 6.83 1.09 1.77
CA MET A 33 7.60 0.36 2.76
C MET A 33 8.09 -0.96 2.19
N TRP A 34 9.38 -1.23 2.41
CA TRP A 34 9.99 -2.48 1.99
C TRP A 34 9.98 -3.52 3.09
N SER A 35 9.85 -4.76 2.65
CA SER A 35 10.13 -5.98 3.40
C SER A 35 10.78 -7.01 2.45
N TYR A 36 10.78 -8.29 2.81
CA TYR A 36 11.33 -9.33 1.96
C TYR A 36 10.66 -10.68 2.21
N VAL A 37 10.79 -11.58 1.25
CA VAL A 37 10.24 -12.94 1.28
C VAL A 37 11.37 -13.95 1.14
N GLY A 38 11.53 -14.83 2.13
CA GLY A 38 12.61 -15.81 2.20
C GLY A 38 13.97 -15.19 2.58
N ASN A 39 14.47 -14.31 1.73
CA ASN A 39 15.79 -13.65 1.89
C ASN A 39 15.72 -12.17 1.49
N LYS A 40 16.71 -11.37 1.90
CA LYS A 40 16.72 -9.91 1.68
C LYS A 40 16.90 -9.51 0.20
N THR A 41 17.37 -10.43 -0.65
CA THR A 41 17.51 -10.18 -2.09
C THR A 41 16.15 -10.24 -2.79
N ASN A 42 15.21 -11.03 -2.27
CA ASN A 42 13.82 -11.00 -2.72
C ASN A 42 13.01 -9.96 -1.94
N GLN A 43 13.17 -8.69 -2.33
CA GLN A 43 12.45 -7.57 -1.71
C GLN A 43 10.99 -7.54 -2.18
N ARG A 44 10.08 -7.30 -1.22
CA ARG A 44 8.65 -7.08 -1.49
C ARG A 44 8.26 -5.72 -0.91
N TRP A 45 7.80 -4.83 -1.78
CA TRP A 45 7.41 -3.46 -1.42
C TRP A 45 5.90 -3.36 -1.36
N LEU A 46 5.40 -2.79 -0.27
CA LEU A 46 4.04 -2.28 -0.17
C LEU A 46 4.07 -0.82 -0.66
N TRP A 47 3.35 -0.56 -1.73
CA TRP A 47 3.06 0.75 -2.27
C TRP A 47 1.73 1.22 -1.70
N HIS A 48 1.69 2.41 -1.13
CA HIS A 48 0.56 2.80 -0.29
C HIS A 48 0.21 4.27 -0.49
N ALA A 49 -1.09 4.57 -0.52
CA ALA A 49 -1.60 5.92 -0.62
C ALA A 49 -2.69 6.17 0.43
N ILE A 50 -2.63 7.32 1.09
CA ILE A 50 -3.62 7.75 2.08
C ILE A 50 -4.11 9.16 1.79
N ASP A 51 -5.36 9.46 2.15
CA ASP A 51 -5.81 10.85 2.26
C ASP A 51 -5.05 11.53 3.40
N ARG A 52 -4.39 12.65 3.10
CA ARG A 52 -3.65 13.42 4.10
C ARG A 52 -4.56 13.92 5.22
N GLN A 53 -5.78 14.33 4.93
CA GLN A 53 -6.68 14.98 5.90
C GLN A 53 -7.26 13.96 6.88
N THR A 54 -7.85 12.88 6.39
CA THR A 54 -8.46 11.85 7.24
C THR A 54 -7.48 10.79 7.70
N GLY A 55 -6.42 10.52 6.91
CA GLY A 55 -5.51 9.40 7.15
C GLY A 55 -6.09 8.05 6.73
N GLN A 56 -7.24 8.05 6.03
CA GLN A 56 -7.82 6.86 5.43
C GLN A 56 -6.93 6.35 4.30
N VAL A 57 -6.84 5.03 4.18
CA VAL A 57 -6.17 4.39 3.05
C VAL A 57 -7.04 4.56 1.81
N LEU A 58 -6.44 4.99 0.71
CA LEU A 58 -7.12 5.14 -0.58
C LEU A 58 -6.91 3.89 -1.43
N ALA A 59 -5.66 3.47 -1.56
CA ALA A 59 -5.28 2.29 -2.31
C ALA A 59 -3.91 1.77 -1.86
N TYR A 60 -3.64 0.50 -2.16
CA TYR A 60 -2.32 -0.10 -2.04
C TYR A 60 -2.08 -1.12 -3.15
N THR A 61 -0.82 -1.42 -3.41
CA THR A 61 -0.40 -2.54 -4.26
C THR A 61 0.93 -3.12 -3.75
N PHE A 62 1.25 -4.33 -4.17
CA PHE A 62 2.51 -5.00 -3.83
C PHE A 62 3.37 -5.22 -5.07
N GLY A 63 4.68 -5.06 -4.92
CA GLY A 63 5.58 -5.36 -6.02
C GLY A 63 7.03 -5.00 -5.74
N GLN A 64 7.82 -4.92 -6.81
CA GLN A 64 9.18 -4.41 -6.74
C GLN A 64 9.19 -2.88 -6.63
N ARG A 65 10.35 -2.30 -6.30
CA ARG A 65 10.53 -0.84 -6.30
C ARG A 65 10.73 -0.29 -7.72
N LYS A 66 9.71 -0.39 -8.56
CA LYS A 66 9.78 -0.03 -9.98
C LYS A 66 8.56 0.77 -10.44
N ASP A 67 8.75 1.52 -11.51
CA ASP A 67 7.74 2.39 -12.12
C ASP A 67 6.46 1.64 -12.48
N GLU A 68 6.54 0.38 -12.94
CA GLU A 68 5.34 -0.37 -13.34
C GLU A 68 4.38 -0.58 -12.16
N VAL A 69 4.92 -0.78 -10.95
CA VAL A 69 4.12 -0.98 -9.75
C VAL A 69 3.52 0.35 -9.28
N PHE A 70 4.26 1.45 -9.40
CA PHE A 70 3.71 2.78 -9.15
C PHE A 70 2.56 3.11 -10.11
N LEU A 71 2.69 2.78 -11.41
CA LEU A 71 1.63 3.01 -12.39
C LEU A 71 0.35 2.20 -12.09
N GLN A 72 0.49 1.00 -11.53
CA GLN A 72 -0.67 0.23 -11.03
C GLN A 72 -1.35 0.96 -9.86
N LEU A 73 -0.58 1.44 -8.88
CA LEU A 73 -1.13 2.24 -7.78
C LEU A 73 -1.83 3.50 -8.32
N LYS A 74 -1.19 4.21 -9.25
CA LYS A 74 -1.74 5.42 -9.86
C LYS A 74 -3.09 5.15 -10.55
N LYS A 75 -3.21 4.03 -11.28
CA LYS A 75 -4.48 3.62 -11.91
C LYS A 75 -5.59 3.38 -10.88
N LEU A 76 -5.26 2.79 -9.73
CA LEU A 76 -6.22 2.61 -8.63
C LEU A 76 -6.66 3.95 -8.03
N LEU A 77 -5.81 4.97 -8.09
CA LEU A 77 -6.04 6.29 -7.52
C LEU A 77 -6.82 7.25 -8.45
N GLU A 78 -6.92 6.97 -9.74
CA GLU A 78 -7.65 7.80 -10.73
C GLU A 78 -9.09 8.18 -10.31
N PRO A 79 -9.91 7.26 -9.75
CA PRO A 79 -11.29 7.57 -9.38
C PRO A 79 -11.43 8.57 -8.22
N PHE A 80 -10.39 8.76 -7.40
CA PHE A 80 -10.48 9.61 -6.21
C PHE A 80 -10.37 11.12 -6.53
N GLY A 81 -10.08 11.47 -7.80
CA GLY A 81 -9.99 12.88 -8.21
C GLY A 81 -8.92 13.67 -7.44
N ILE A 82 -7.78 13.04 -7.11
CA ILE A 82 -6.74 13.62 -6.27
C ILE A 82 -6.17 14.91 -6.91
N LYS A 83 -6.23 16.02 -6.17
CA LYS A 83 -5.73 17.32 -6.63
C LYS A 83 -4.22 17.44 -6.48
N ASN A 84 -3.67 17.01 -5.35
CA ASN A 84 -2.23 17.09 -5.05
C ASN A 84 -1.68 15.81 -4.45
N TYR A 85 -0.41 15.54 -4.74
CA TYR A 85 0.34 14.39 -4.24
C TYR A 85 1.51 14.85 -3.38
N CYS A 86 1.67 14.24 -2.21
CA CYS A 86 2.77 14.47 -1.28
C CYS A 86 3.64 13.21 -1.20
N THR A 87 4.94 13.31 -1.49
CA THR A 87 5.84 12.14 -1.50
C THR A 87 7.22 12.46 -0.90
N ASP A 88 8.01 11.44 -0.61
CA ASP A 88 9.38 11.57 -0.10
C ASP A 88 10.42 11.98 -1.17
N GLY A 89 10.05 11.97 -2.45
CA GLY A 89 10.92 12.35 -3.57
C GLY A 89 11.54 11.16 -4.30
N TRP A 90 10.99 9.95 -4.17
CA TRP A 90 11.41 8.85 -5.04
C TRP A 90 11.16 9.14 -6.53
N ARG A 91 12.15 8.80 -7.38
CA ARG A 91 12.22 9.25 -8.78
C ARG A 91 11.02 8.86 -9.65
N ALA A 92 10.30 7.77 -9.39
CA ALA A 92 9.15 7.47 -10.24
C ALA A 92 7.96 8.38 -9.96
N TYR A 93 7.83 8.91 -8.73
CA TYR A 93 6.83 9.95 -8.46
C TYR A 93 7.09 11.18 -9.33
N GLU A 94 8.34 11.63 -9.39
CA GLU A 94 8.73 12.76 -10.24
C GLU A 94 8.50 12.51 -11.74
N ARG A 95 8.68 11.27 -12.21
CA ARG A 95 8.48 10.91 -13.62
C ARG A 95 7.00 10.85 -14.04
N HIS A 96 6.12 10.45 -13.13
CA HIS A 96 4.76 10.02 -13.47
C HIS A 96 3.66 10.86 -12.81
N LEU A 97 4.01 11.77 -11.91
CA LEU A 97 3.10 12.75 -11.34
C LEU A 97 3.30 14.12 -12.01
N PRO A 98 2.22 14.88 -12.28
CA PRO A 98 2.35 16.25 -12.79
C PRO A 98 3.09 17.13 -11.79
N THR A 99 4.16 17.80 -12.22
CA THR A 99 5.01 18.64 -11.35
C THR A 99 4.21 19.71 -10.61
N GLU A 100 3.21 20.30 -11.25
CA GLU A 100 2.33 21.33 -10.67
C GLU A 100 1.48 20.81 -9.49
N ARG A 101 1.22 19.49 -9.47
CA ARG A 101 0.39 18.80 -8.48
C ARG A 101 1.23 17.98 -7.51
N HIS A 102 2.55 18.00 -7.63
CA HIS A 102 3.45 17.13 -6.89
C HIS A 102 4.31 17.92 -5.92
N GLN A 103 4.16 17.61 -4.64
CA GLN A 103 4.88 18.26 -3.55
C GLN A 103 5.83 17.25 -2.90
N VAL A 104 7.12 17.49 -3.06
CA VAL A 104 8.17 16.64 -2.50
C VAL A 104 8.59 17.17 -1.12
N GLY A 105 8.63 16.29 -0.12
CA GLY A 105 9.25 16.60 1.16
C GLY A 105 8.64 15.88 2.36
N LYS A 106 9.46 15.73 3.41
CA LYS A 106 9.14 14.95 4.61
C LYS A 106 8.06 15.56 5.51
N ARG A 107 7.86 16.88 5.44
CA ARG A 107 6.90 17.57 6.32
C ARG A 107 5.45 17.10 6.07
N LYS A 108 5.14 16.68 4.84
CA LYS A 108 3.80 16.25 4.44
C LYS A 108 3.61 14.72 4.40
N THR A 109 4.61 13.91 4.75
CA THR A 109 4.56 12.42 4.75
C THR A 109 4.40 11.78 6.13
N GLN A 110 4.26 12.59 7.18
CA GLN A 110 4.28 12.11 8.58
C GLN A 110 3.18 11.09 8.91
N ARG A 111 2.02 11.18 8.26
CA ARG A 111 0.90 10.27 8.54
C ARG A 111 1.11 8.91 7.91
N ILE A 112 1.62 8.86 6.67
CA ILE A 112 1.92 7.58 6.01
C ILE A 112 3.10 6.88 6.69
N GLU A 113 4.10 7.63 7.17
CA GLU A 113 5.18 7.09 8.01
C GLU A 113 4.62 6.45 9.30
N ARG A 114 3.66 7.10 9.96
CA ARG A 114 2.96 6.53 11.13
C ARG A 114 2.17 5.27 10.78
N LYS A 115 1.53 5.20 9.60
CA LYS A 115 0.85 3.98 9.13
C LYS A 115 1.84 2.83 8.92
N HIS A 116 3.00 3.11 8.31
CA HIS A 116 4.07 2.11 8.17
C HIS A 116 4.56 1.59 9.52
N LEU A 117 4.69 2.47 10.52
CA LEU A 117 5.01 2.05 11.89
C LEU A 117 3.93 1.14 12.49
N SER A 118 2.65 1.49 12.34
CA SER A 118 1.52 0.67 12.81
C SER A 118 1.51 -0.72 12.16
N LEU A 119 1.72 -0.80 10.84
CA LEU A 119 1.83 -2.07 10.12
C LEU A 119 2.99 -2.92 10.66
N ARG A 120 4.19 -2.34 10.80
CA ARG A 120 5.36 -3.05 11.36
C ARG A 120 5.12 -3.55 12.78
N THR A 121 4.38 -2.78 13.58
CA THR A 121 4.09 -3.14 14.97
C THR A 121 3.09 -4.29 15.07
N ARG A 122 2.06 -4.28 14.21
CA ARG A 122 0.97 -5.26 14.26
C ARG A 122 1.25 -6.52 13.43
N ILE A 123 2.10 -6.43 12.41
CA ILE A 123 2.42 -7.55 11.51
C ILE A 123 3.88 -7.97 11.73
N LYS A 124 4.07 -9.00 12.56
CA LYS A 124 5.40 -9.51 12.95
C LYS A 124 6.31 -9.84 11.75
N ARG A 125 5.74 -10.29 10.64
CA ARG A 125 6.44 -10.67 9.40
C ARG A 125 7.20 -9.51 8.73
N LEU A 126 6.85 -8.26 9.04
CA LEU A 126 7.47 -7.06 8.47
C LEU A 126 8.76 -6.61 9.20
N THR A 127 9.12 -7.22 10.33
CA THR A 127 10.14 -6.65 11.24
C THR A 127 11.48 -7.39 11.27
N ARG A 128 11.49 -8.74 11.44
CA ARG A 128 12.76 -9.45 11.75
C ARG A 128 12.85 -10.86 11.17
N LYS A 129 13.95 -11.11 10.42
CA LYS A 129 14.27 -12.39 9.75
C LYS A 129 14.37 -13.57 10.68
N THR A 130 14.95 -13.38 11.85
CA THR A 130 15.22 -14.48 12.78
C THR A 130 13.99 -14.93 13.55
N ILE A 131 12.88 -14.19 13.45
CA ILE A 131 11.69 -14.44 14.29
C ILE A 131 10.49 -14.81 13.42
N CYS A 132 10.16 -14.00 12.42
CA CYS A 132 8.99 -14.21 11.59
C CYS A 132 9.18 -13.51 10.25
N PHE A 133 9.16 -14.28 9.17
CA PHE A 133 9.24 -13.78 7.79
C PHE A 133 8.37 -14.67 6.89
N SER A 134 7.92 -14.13 5.77
CA SER A 134 7.18 -14.92 4.78
C SER A 134 8.13 -15.74 3.93
N LYS A 135 7.72 -16.95 3.57
CA LYS A 135 8.43 -17.84 2.63
C LYS A 135 7.84 -17.84 1.22
N SER A 136 6.60 -17.38 1.08
CA SER A 136 5.87 -17.21 -0.17
C SER A 136 5.43 -15.75 -0.30
N GLU A 137 5.52 -15.19 -1.51
CA GLU A 137 5.06 -13.83 -1.84
C GLU A 137 3.55 -13.74 -1.75
N GLU A 138 2.85 -14.74 -2.30
CA GLU A 138 1.39 -14.84 -2.23
C GLU A 138 0.91 -14.76 -0.76
N MET A 139 1.47 -15.59 0.13
CA MET A 139 1.09 -15.55 1.54
C MET A 139 1.51 -14.26 2.25
N HIS A 140 2.56 -13.59 1.77
CA HIS A 140 2.98 -12.31 2.30
C HIS A 140 1.93 -11.23 1.99
N ASP A 141 1.56 -11.16 0.71
CA ASP A 141 0.61 -10.18 0.20
C ASP A 141 -0.78 -10.43 0.77
N ILE A 142 -1.25 -11.68 0.82
CA ILE A 142 -2.54 -12.05 1.42
C ILE A 142 -2.61 -11.61 2.89
N VAL A 143 -1.60 -11.90 3.70
CA VAL A 143 -1.65 -11.56 5.14
C VAL A 143 -1.67 -10.05 5.38
N ILE A 144 -0.89 -9.28 4.60
CA ILE A 144 -0.89 -7.83 4.72
C ILE A 144 -2.17 -7.24 4.14
N GLY A 145 -2.61 -7.73 2.98
CA GLY A 145 -3.85 -7.31 2.33
C GLY A 145 -5.08 -7.55 3.20
N LEU A 146 -5.22 -8.74 3.79
CA LEU A 146 -6.29 -9.06 4.75
C LEU A 146 -6.27 -8.12 5.96
N PHE A 147 -5.08 -7.78 6.46
CA PHE A 147 -4.94 -6.85 7.56
C PHE A 147 -5.43 -5.44 7.17
N ILE A 148 -4.97 -4.92 6.02
CA ILE A 148 -5.38 -3.60 5.54
C ILE A 148 -6.88 -3.59 5.27
N ASN A 149 -7.40 -4.59 4.56
CA ASN A 149 -8.81 -4.69 4.22
C ASN A 149 -9.69 -4.73 5.48
N ARG A 150 -9.30 -5.47 6.52
CA ARG A 150 -10.06 -5.54 7.78
C ARG A 150 -9.97 -4.27 8.61
N TYR A 151 -8.78 -3.70 8.78
CA TYR A 151 -8.53 -2.64 9.77
C TYR A 151 -8.50 -1.23 9.20
N GLU A 152 -8.26 -1.08 7.90
CA GLU A 152 -8.18 0.22 7.21
C GLU A 152 -9.41 0.45 6.33
N PHE A 153 -9.90 -0.59 5.64
CA PHE A 153 -11.13 -0.52 4.84
C PHE A 153 -12.39 -0.98 5.58
N GLY A 154 -12.26 -1.55 6.77
CA GLY A 154 -13.41 -2.01 7.56
C GLY A 154 -14.18 -3.18 6.95
N LEU A 155 -13.59 -3.89 5.99
CA LEU A 155 -14.24 -5.02 5.33
C LEU A 155 -14.35 -6.20 6.30
N ASN A 156 -15.52 -6.84 6.31
CA ASN A 156 -15.75 -8.07 7.06
C ASN A 156 -15.41 -9.27 6.17
N ILE A 157 -14.23 -9.85 6.40
CA ILE A 157 -13.59 -10.91 5.61
C ILE A 157 -13.36 -12.13 6.49
#